data_AF-A0A2V6H1G3-F1
#
_entry.id   AF-A0A2V6H1G3-F1
#
_cell.length_a   1.000
_cell.length_b   1.000
_cell.length_c   1.000
_cell.angle_alpha   90.00
_cell.angle_beta   90.00
_cell.angle_gamma   90.00
#
_symmetry.space_group_name_H-M   'P 1'
#
loop_
_entity.id
_entity.type
_entity.pdbx_description
1 polymer ?
#
loop_
_entity_poly.entity_id
_entity_poly.type
_entity_poly.pdbx_seq_one_letter_code
_entity_poly.pdbx_strand_id
1 'polypeptide(L)'
;MPEEPYNPSPIGNPSVLARRNWWQTMLVKFIGKHTPKCREMVRIVSQSMDEPMPLIMRIKKRLHFLICCWCQRYEEHLRYIHETARKFPEHADEASDITFPPDAKERIKQKLAGQSR
;
A
#
# COMPACT_ATOMS: atom_id res chain seq x y z
N MET A 1 -32.46 -10.95 13.13
CA MET A 1 -31.91 -9.59 12.96
C MET A 1 -31.78 -9.36 11.47
N PRO A 2 -32.50 -8.41 10.86
CA PRO A 2 -32.37 -8.16 9.44
C PRO A 2 -30.95 -7.64 9.16
N GLU A 3 -30.24 -8.30 8.24
CA GLU A 3 -28.94 -7.86 7.76
C GLU A 3 -29.10 -6.52 7.04
N GLU A 4 -28.80 -5.45 7.76
CA GLU A 4 -28.72 -4.12 7.18
C GLU A 4 -27.54 -4.11 6.21
N PRO A 5 -27.75 -3.93 4.89
CA PRO A 5 -26.65 -3.90 3.95
C PRO A 5 -25.74 -2.74 4.34
N TYR A 6 -24.48 -3.05 4.64
CA TYR A 6 -23.44 -2.08 4.94
C TYR A 6 -23.45 -1.01 3.84
N ASN A 7 -24.05 0.13 4.16
CA ASN A 7 -24.13 1.30 3.31
C ASN A 7 -23.00 2.22 3.78
N PRO A 8 -21.77 2.11 3.21
CA PRO A 8 -20.77 3.12 3.51
C PRO A 8 -21.38 4.44 3.09
N SER A 9 -21.57 5.32 4.09
CA SER A 9 -22.07 6.70 3.98
C SER A 9 -21.80 7.29 2.60
N PRO A 10 -22.70 8.13 2.04
CA PRO A 10 -22.52 8.67 0.71
C PRO A 10 -21.09 9.18 0.63
N ILE A 11 -20.33 8.65 -0.34
CA ILE A 11 -18.99 9.11 -0.65
C ILE A 11 -19.17 10.55 -1.09
N GLY A 12 -19.31 11.45 -0.13
CA GLY A 12 -19.21 12.86 -0.31
C GLY A 12 -17.84 12.97 -0.91
N ASN A 13 -17.79 13.24 -2.21
CA ASN A 13 -16.63 13.83 -2.83
C ASN A 13 -16.45 15.13 -2.04
N PRO A 14 -15.54 15.17 -1.04
CA PRO A 14 -15.24 16.43 -0.42
C PRO A 14 -14.28 17.00 -1.43
N SER A 15 -14.79 17.52 -2.54
CA SER A 15 -13.93 18.24 -3.44
C SER A 15 -13.39 19.37 -2.57
N VAL A 16 -12.15 19.20 -2.09
CA VAL A 16 -11.36 20.22 -1.41
C VAL A 16 -11.17 21.43 -2.36
N LEU A 17 -11.68 21.29 -3.59
CA LEU A 17 -11.75 22.22 -4.70
C LEU A 17 -13.04 23.08 -4.72
N ALA A 18 -14.01 22.87 -3.83
CA ALA A 18 -15.25 23.67 -3.79
C ALA A 18 -15.01 25.18 -3.50
N ARG A 19 -13.82 25.55 -3.06
CA ARG A 19 -13.28 26.92 -3.06
C ARG A 19 -11.80 26.89 -3.40
N ARG A 20 -11.43 26.99 -4.68
CA ARG A 20 -10.03 27.23 -5.04
C ARG A 20 -9.85 28.37 -6.03
N ASN A 21 -8.96 29.30 -5.67
CA ASN A 21 -8.46 30.34 -6.55
C ASN A 21 -7.83 29.69 -7.80
N TRP A 22 -7.87 30.33 -8.95
CA TRP A 22 -7.39 29.78 -10.24
C TRP A 22 -6.01 29.07 -10.17
N TRP A 23 -5.08 29.62 -9.40
CA TRP A 23 -3.75 29.05 -9.11
C TRP A 23 -3.77 27.65 -8.50
N GLN A 24 -4.68 27.44 -7.56
CA GLN A 24 -4.81 26.20 -6.83
C GLN A 24 -5.34 25.06 -7.73
N THR A 25 -6.22 25.37 -8.69
CA THR A 25 -6.66 24.43 -9.73
C THR A 25 -5.53 24.09 -10.70
N MET A 26 -4.71 25.08 -11.08
CA MET A 26 -3.52 24.84 -11.91
C MET A 26 -2.54 23.89 -11.21
N LEU A 27 -2.31 24.07 -9.91
CA LEU A 27 -1.43 23.22 -9.12
C LEU A 27 -1.93 21.76 -9.06
N VAL A 28 -3.23 21.51 -8.89
CA VAL A 28 -3.78 20.13 -8.90
C VAL A 28 -3.60 19.48 -10.25
N LYS A 29 -3.90 20.21 -11.35
CA LYS A 29 -3.73 19.69 -12.71
C LYS A 29 -2.26 19.35 -12.98
N PHE A 30 -1.34 20.20 -12.52
CA PHE A 30 0.09 19.96 -12.64
C PHE A 30 0.54 18.70 -11.88
N ILE A 31 0.16 18.57 -10.60
CA ILE A 31 0.49 17.38 -9.79
C ILE A 31 -0.13 16.12 -10.39
N GLY A 32 -1.39 16.17 -10.84
CA GLY A 32 -2.06 15.05 -11.48
C GLY A 32 -1.38 14.60 -12.78
N LYS A 33 -0.74 15.52 -13.51
CA LYS A 33 0.01 15.20 -14.73
C LYS A 33 1.38 14.59 -14.45
N HIS A 34 2.04 14.99 -13.36
CA HIS A 34 3.40 14.55 -13.03
C HIS A 34 3.44 13.32 -12.10
N THR A 35 2.34 13.01 -11.42
CA THR A 35 2.22 11.82 -10.56
C THR A 35 1.56 10.65 -11.32
N PRO A 36 1.88 9.40 -10.96
CA PRO A 36 1.19 8.22 -11.50
C PRO A 36 -0.32 8.28 -11.25
N LYS A 37 -1.10 7.59 -12.08
CA LYS A 37 -2.56 7.47 -11.88
C LYS A 37 -2.87 6.72 -10.59
N CYS A 38 -4.04 6.92 -9.98
CA CYS A 38 -4.43 6.23 -8.74
C CYS A 38 -4.25 4.71 -8.81
N ARG A 39 -4.61 4.08 -9.95
CA ARG A 39 -4.43 2.63 -10.17
C ARG A 39 -2.96 2.19 -10.10
N GLU A 40 -2.06 2.99 -10.65
CA GLU A 40 -0.62 2.73 -10.59
C GLU A 40 -0.09 3.02 -9.19
N MET A 41 -0.56 4.08 -8.55
CA MET A 41 -0.19 4.43 -7.17
C MET A 41 -0.53 3.32 -6.19
N VAL A 42 -1.72 2.71 -6.30
CA VAL A 42 -2.12 1.56 -5.48
C VAL A 42 -1.14 0.39 -5.66
N ARG A 43 -0.74 0.07 -6.89
CA ARG A 43 0.26 -0.99 -7.16
C ARG A 43 1.63 -0.67 -6.56
N ILE A 44 2.08 0.57 -6.72
CA ILE A 44 3.36 1.06 -6.17
C ILE A 44 3.35 0.98 -4.65
N VAL A 45 2.25 1.40 -4.01
CA VAL A 45 2.09 1.32 -2.55
C VAL A 45 2.10 -0.14 -2.09
N SER A 46 1.41 -1.04 -2.80
CA SER A 46 1.45 -2.47 -2.50
C SER A 46 2.86 -3.04 -2.61
N GLN A 47 3.55 -2.81 -3.71
CA GLN A 47 4.93 -3.29 -3.93
C GLN A 47 5.90 -2.75 -2.87
N SER A 48 5.66 -1.55 -2.37
CA SER A 48 6.51 -0.95 -1.33
C SER A 48 6.37 -1.57 0.05
N MET A 49 5.37 -2.44 0.25
CA MET A 49 5.29 -3.24 1.47
C MET A 49 6.31 -4.39 1.45
N ASP A 50 6.62 -4.92 0.26
CA ASP A 50 7.52 -6.05 0.07
C ASP A 50 8.96 -5.60 -0.19
N GLU A 51 9.15 -4.54 -1.00
CA GLU A 51 10.46 -4.07 -1.43
C GLU A 51 10.73 -2.58 -1.10
N PRO A 52 11.99 -2.21 -0.84
CA PRO A 52 12.33 -0.82 -0.58
C PRO A 52 12.06 0.07 -1.81
N MET A 53 11.15 1.03 -1.65
CA MET A 53 10.78 1.95 -2.73
C MET A 53 11.91 2.96 -3.05
N PRO A 54 12.23 3.18 -4.35
CA PRO A 54 13.15 4.24 -4.79
C PRO A 54 12.76 5.63 -4.29
N LEU A 55 13.75 6.46 -3.94
CA LEU A 55 13.53 7.79 -3.34
C LEU A 55 12.64 8.71 -4.20
N ILE A 56 12.83 8.69 -5.52
CA ILE A 56 12.03 9.48 -6.48
C ILE A 56 10.55 9.11 -6.37
N MET A 57 10.25 7.82 -6.19
CA MET A 57 8.88 7.34 -6.09
C MET A 57 8.23 7.75 -4.77
N ARG A 58 9.01 7.87 -3.68
CA ARG A 58 8.51 8.43 -2.41
C ARG A 58 8.05 9.88 -2.56
N ILE A 59 8.78 10.69 -3.35
CA ILE A 59 8.38 12.07 -3.65
C ILE A 59 7.08 12.08 -4.47
N LYS A 60 7.00 11.28 -5.54
CA LYS A 60 5.79 11.18 -6.37
C LYS A 60 4.56 10.74 -5.57
N LYS A 61 4.72 9.78 -4.65
CA LYS A 61 3.67 9.34 -3.71
C LYS A 61 3.17 10.49 -2.85
N ARG A 62 4.09 11.23 -2.19
CA ARG A 62 3.75 12.38 -1.35
C ARG A 62 2.98 13.44 -2.13
N LEU A 63 3.43 13.77 -3.35
CA LEU A 63 2.73 14.72 -4.21
C LEU A 63 1.31 14.26 -4.56
N HIS A 64 1.12 12.97 -4.88
CA HIS A 64 -0.19 12.42 -5.22
C HIS A 64 -1.16 12.46 -4.02
N PHE A 65 -0.67 12.20 -2.80
CA PHE A 65 -1.50 12.25 -1.60
C PHE A 65 -2.02 13.65 -1.28
N LEU A 66 -1.31 14.72 -1.68
CA LEU A 66 -1.80 16.10 -1.54
C LEU A 66 -3.08 16.38 -2.35
N ILE A 67 -3.33 15.60 -3.41
CA ILE A 67 -4.48 15.79 -4.30
C ILE A 67 -5.50 14.64 -4.24
N CYS A 68 -5.15 13.52 -3.59
CA CYS A 68 -5.97 12.31 -3.55
C CYS A 68 -5.94 11.67 -2.16
N CYS A 69 -6.96 11.94 -1.35
CA CYS A 69 -7.11 11.37 -0.01
C CYS A 69 -7.35 9.85 -0.01
N TRP A 70 -7.96 9.31 -1.08
CA TRP A 70 -8.24 7.87 -1.19
C TRP A 70 -6.97 7.03 -1.25
N CYS A 71 -5.96 7.48 -2.00
CA CYS A 71 -4.69 6.79 -2.10
C CYS A 71 -3.91 6.84 -0.77
N GLN A 72 -4.02 7.95 -0.02
CA GLN A 72 -3.45 8.03 1.32
C GLN A 72 -4.13 7.05 2.27
N ARG A 73 -5.48 7.05 2.32
CA ARG A 73 -6.25 6.14 3.17
C ARG A 73 -5.96 4.66 2.85
N TYR A 74 -5.82 4.34 1.57
CA TYR A 74 -5.44 2.99 1.15
C TYR A 74 -4.09 2.55 1.72
N GLU A 75 -3.07 3.42 1.69
CA GLU A 75 -1.77 3.11 2.30
C GLU A 75 -1.89 2.87 3.82
N GLU A 76 -2.66 3.72 4.52
CA GLU A 76 -2.87 3.58 5.96
C GLU A 76 -3.52 2.24 6.30
N HIS A 77 -4.56 1.85 5.55
CA HIS A 77 -5.20 0.54 5.70
C HIS A 77 -4.23 -0.61 5.44
N LEU A 78 -3.45 -0.53 4.35
CA LEU A 78 -2.53 -1.58 3.97
C LEU A 78 -1.42 -1.76 5.03
N ARG A 79 -0.88 -0.65 5.54
CA ARG A 79 0.11 -0.67 6.62
C ARG A 79 -0.48 -1.26 7.90
N TYR A 80 -1.71 -0.93 8.25
CA TYR A 80 -2.39 -1.49 9.40
C TYR A 80 -2.55 -3.01 9.29
N ILE A 81 -3.03 -3.50 8.14
CA ILE A 81 -3.17 -4.94 7.87
C ILE A 81 -1.81 -5.63 7.98
N HIS A 82 -0.78 -5.06 7.35
CA HIS A 82 0.56 -5.63 7.35
C HIS A 82 1.20 -5.66 8.75
N GLU A 83 1.04 -4.59 9.54
CA GLU A 83 1.50 -4.54 10.93
C GLU A 83 0.74 -5.51 11.84
N THR A 84 -0.57 -5.64 11.64
CA THR A 84 -1.41 -6.55 12.41
C THR A 84 -1.07 -8.00 12.10
N ALA A 85 -0.96 -8.36 10.81
CA ALA A 85 -0.58 -9.70 10.38
C ALA A 85 0.77 -10.14 10.98
N ARG A 86 1.75 -9.24 11.07
CA ARG A 86 3.06 -9.54 11.70
C ARG A 86 2.99 -9.80 13.21
N LYS A 87 1.94 -9.35 13.90
CA LYS A 87 1.77 -9.53 15.36
C LYS A 87 1.12 -10.85 15.74
N PHE A 88 0.58 -11.60 14.78
CA PHE A 88 -0.05 -12.90 15.01
C PHE A 88 0.75 -14.03 14.32
N PRO A 89 2.01 -14.29 14.74
CA PRO A 89 2.78 -15.41 14.22
C PRO A 89 2.23 -16.77 14.67
N GLU A 90 1.40 -16.79 15.72
CA GLU A 90 0.93 -18.00 16.39
C GLU A 90 0.08 -18.91 15.49
N HIS A 91 -0.49 -18.40 14.40
CA HIS A 91 -1.24 -19.20 13.41
C HIS A 91 -0.43 -19.48 12.14
N ALA A 92 0.79 -18.93 12.02
CA ALA A 92 1.64 -19.20 10.86
C ALA A 92 2.22 -20.62 10.92
N ASP A 93 2.54 -21.12 12.12
CA ASP A 93 3.04 -22.48 12.32
C ASP A 93 1.91 -23.52 12.23
N GLU A 94 0.68 -23.17 12.63
CA GLU A 94 -0.50 -24.04 12.57
C GLU A 94 -1.13 -24.10 11.16
N ALA A 95 -0.72 -23.21 10.25
CA ALA A 95 -1.21 -23.18 8.87
C ALA A 95 -0.72 -24.37 8.01
N SER A 96 0.28 -25.14 8.46
CA SER A 96 0.72 -26.33 7.74
C SER A 96 1.38 -27.38 8.63
N ASP A 97 0.83 -28.60 8.66
CA ASP A 97 1.49 -29.81 9.18
C ASP A 97 2.67 -30.29 8.30
N ILE A 98 3.02 -29.52 7.27
CA ILE A 98 4.07 -29.87 6.31
C ILE A 98 5.43 -29.53 6.94
N THR A 99 6.07 -30.56 7.49
CA THR A 99 7.46 -30.46 7.94
C THR A 99 8.38 -30.25 6.73
N PHE A 100 9.10 -29.13 6.72
CA PHE A 100 10.03 -28.82 5.65
C PHE A 100 11.20 -29.83 5.65
N PRO A 101 11.50 -30.52 4.53
CA PRO A 101 12.60 -31.47 4.47
C PRO A 101 13.92 -30.79 4.87
N PRO A 102 14.73 -31.42 5.73
CA PRO A 102 15.95 -30.78 6.25
C PRO A 102 16.96 -30.48 5.13
N ASP A 103 17.00 -31.30 4.08
CA ASP A 103 17.83 -31.09 2.89
C ASP A 103 17.38 -29.87 2.07
N ALA A 104 16.07 -29.64 1.96
CA ALA A 104 15.52 -28.47 1.29
C ALA A 104 15.88 -27.19 2.06
N LYS A 105 15.86 -27.23 3.40
CA LYS A 105 16.23 -26.09 4.25
C LYS A 105 17.71 -25.70 4.08
N GLU A 106 18.60 -26.69 4.05
CA GLU A 106 20.04 -26.51 3.81
C GLU A 106 20.31 -25.89 2.43
N ARG A 107 19.65 -26.39 1.38
CA ARG A 107 19.79 -25.86 0.00
C ARG A 107 19.36 -24.40 -0.09
N ILE A 108 18.28 -24.02 0.58
CA ILE A 108 17.80 -22.63 0.60
C ILE A 108 18.77 -21.73 1.37
N LYS A 109 19.25 -22.16 2.54
CA LYS A 109 20.26 -21.42 3.32
C LYS A 109 21.53 -21.15 2.51
N GLN A 110 22.04 -22.16 1.80
CA GLN A 110 23.25 -22.02 0.99
C GLN A 110 23.07 -21.01 -0.16
N LYS A 111 21.92 -21.02 -0.84
CA LYS A 111 21.63 -20.03 -1.90
C LYS A 111 21.48 -18.61 -1.37
N LEU A 112 20.82 -18.43 -0.22
CA LEU A 112 20.64 -17.10 0.40
C LEU A 112 21.97 -16.55 0.92
N ALA A 113 22.81 -17.39 1.53
CA ALA A 113 24.15 -17.00 1.97
C ALA A 113 25.06 -16.59 0.78
N GLY A 114 24.91 -17.25 -0.37
CA GLY A 114 25.63 -16.90 -1.61
C GLY A 114 25.13 -15.61 -2.29
N GLN A 115 23.90 -15.18 -2.05
CA GLN A 115 23.32 -13.94 -2.60
C GLN A 115 23.63 -12.69 -1.77
N SER A 116 24.08 -12.85 -0.53
CA SER A 116 24.47 -11.75 0.37
C SER A 116 25.95 -11.33 0.23
N ARG A 117 26.65 -11.81 -0.80
CA ARG A 117 28.06 -11.50 -1.07
C ARG A 117 28.23 -10.73 -2.38
#